data_AF-A0A3M1CER7-F1
#
_entry.id   AF-A0A3M1CER7-F1
#
_cell.length_a   1.000
_cell.length_b   1.000
_cell.length_c   1.000
_cell.angle_alpha   90.00
_cell.angle_beta   90.00
_cell.angle_gamma   90.00
#
_symmetry.space_group_name_H-M   'P 1'
#
loop_
_entity.id
_entity.type
_entity.pdbx_description
1 polymer ?
#
loop_
_entity_poly.entity_id
_entity_poly.type
_entity_poly.pdbx_seq_one_letter_code
_entity_poly.pdbx_strand_id
1 'polypeptide(L)'
;KLFFSSDGLPGLGGMDIFSAVQKEGIWLVDRMESLNLNSSYDDFAVIFTSDSTGYFSSNRSGGKGADDVYSFKFRNLSMKIDGKILLTENINDPAKNVKVYLLDGNGKKLDSTMTDTNGNFEFNYLDYNKTYLVQVDDEAPEFKGKARFYMAKDGKIIRVSKKMNDEKFVFKMLPYEKYQIQDLKGDGDLNLSGNFLIAGKTSLPLKNVKIIVKTPSGDIIDTATTNEFGAFVFRYLDYDQNYIITFDEQDISLPPGTKLILTNKAGKEIKTFIYNPNQEFKFELLQADKVTLKELELSDNDLMFNLKGYLKDSKLNPLSNIELKVVEGKEVLQSIKTDDKGMFNIENLKFRSGVSFDIDEKDERVKNLDVVLITDSKNRIIKRLVRGMGGEFKIELLELEKTTLSEYTVDDPWLKVLHLKNAKKKDSITVIENINYALNEYKFDDAGRRILDKVVQILKNNPDLYVEISSHTDSRADDNYNLKLSQKRAQFVVDYLILNDIGKNRLKAIGYGEKKLLNKCGNNVPCTEEEHAVNRRTEFKIVDKSAFENN
;
A
#
# COMPACT_ATOMS: atom_id res chain seq x y z
N LYS A 1 -26.65 -33.50 -26.59
CA LYS A 1 -25.85 -32.36 -27.13
C LYS A 1 -25.41 -32.78 -28.51
N LEU A 2 -25.71 -31.98 -29.53
CA LEU A 2 -25.29 -32.21 -30.92
C LEU A 2 -24.06 -31.34 -31.18
N PHE A 3 -23.09 -31.83 -31.93
CA PHE A 3 -22.01 -31.02 -32.49
C PHE A 3 -22.12 -31.04 -34.00
N PHE A 4 -21.96 -29.90 -34.64
CA PHE A 4 -22.09 -29.74 -36.08
C PHE A 4 -21.25 -28.57 -36.55
N SER A 5 -21.01 -28.48 -37.85
CA SER A 5 -20.39 -27.30 -38.45
C SER A 5 -21.35 -26.64 -39.41
N SER A 6 -21.28 -25.32 -39.50
CA SER A 6 -22.20 -24.52 -40.31
C SER A 6 -21.52 -23.24 -40.79
N ASP A 7 -21.85 -22.84 -42.02
CA ASP A 7 -21.56 -21.53 -42.62
C ASP A 7 -22.81 -20.62 -42.65
N GLY A 8 -23.99 -21.17 -42.36
CA GLY A 8 -25.26 -20.44 -42.29
C GLY A 8 -25.58 -19.76 -40.95
N LEU A 9 -24.69 -19.85 -39.95
CA LEU A 9 -24.86 -19.21 -38.63
C LEU A 9 -23.77 -18.14 -38.43
N PRO A 10 -23.99 -17.11 -37.59
CA PRO A 10 -22.96 -16.10 -37.33
C PRO A 10 -21.66 -16.74 -36.83
N GLY A 11 -20.62 -16.66 -37.64
CA GLY A 11 -19.35 -17.40 -37.52
C GLY A 11 -18.11 -16.52 -37.38
N LEU A 12 -16.93 -17.12 -37.25
CA LEU A 12 -15.63 -16.44 -37.36
C LEU A 12 -15.04 -16.56 -38.78
N GLY A 13 -15.44 -17.58 -39.54
CA GLY A 13 -14.84 -17.95 -40.82
C GLY A 13 -15.85 -18.51 -41.81
N GLY A 14 -15.42 -19.49 -42.61
CA GLY A 14 -16.29 -20.19 -43.56
C GLY A 14 -17.24 -21.13 -42.82
N MET A 15 -16.84 -22.37 -42.63
CA MET A 15 -17.52 -23.28 -41.70
C MET A 15 -17.02 -23.10 -40.27
N ASP A 16 -17.94 -22.95 -39.32
CA ASP A 16 -17.63 -22.91 -37.89
C ASP A 16 -18.23 -24.10 -37.15
N ILE A 17 -17.55 -24.59 -36.12
CA ILE A 17 -17.98 -25.67 -35.23
C ILE A 17 -18.91 -25.12 -34.15
N PHE A 18 -20.08 -25.71 -34.03
CA PHE A 18 -21.12 -25.38 -33.05
C PHE A 18 -21.49 -26.59 -32.20
N SER A 19 -22.12 -26.32 -31.06
CA SER A 19 -22.87 -27.30 -30.30
C SER A 19 -24.30 -26.84 -30.05
N ALA A 20 -25.24 -27.78 -30.03
CA ALA A 20 -26.65 -27.51 -29.76
C ALA A 20 -27.20 -28.40 -28.63
N VAL A 21 -27.98 -27.81 -27.74
CA VAL A 21 -28.70 -28.50 -26.67
C VAL A 21 -30.16 -28.07 -26.73
N GLN A 22 -31.07 -29.04 -26.76
CA GLN A 22 -32.50 -28.76 -26.67
C GLN A 22 -32.92 -28.61 -25.21
N LYS A 23 -33.55 -27.49 -24.86
CA LYS A 23 -34.19 -27.25 -23.56
C LYS A 23 -35.60 -26.72 -23.78
N GLU A 24 -36.60 -27.39 -23.21
CA GLU A 24 -38.02 -26.97 -23.28
C GLU A 24 -38.52 -26.74 -24.72
N GLY A 25 -38.07 -27.58 -25.67
CA GLY A 25 -38.42 -27.48 -27.09
C GLY A 25 -37.62 -26.43 -27.88
N ILE A 26 -36.80 -25.61 -27.22
CA ILE A 26 -35.95 -24.59 -27.84
C ILE A 26 -34.53 -25.13 -27.99
N TRP A 27 -33.93 -24.92 -29.17
CA TRP A 27 -32.51 -25.23 -29.41
C TRP A 27 -31.63 -24.07 -28.98
N LEU A 28 -30.75 -24.32 -28.02
CA LEU A 28 -29.70 -23.40 -27.60
C LEU A 28 -28.41 -23.79 -28.35
N VAL A 29 -27.91 -22.88 -29.18
CA VAL A 29 -26.73 -23.09 -30.02
C VAL A 29 -25.56 -22.27 -29.48
N ASP A 30 -24.39 -22.90 -29.37
CA ASP A 30 -23.14 -22.33 -28.87
C ASP A 30 -22.03 -22.54 -29.91
N ARG A 31 -21.34 -21.47 -30.32
CA ARG A 31 -20.24 -21.48 -31.29
C ARG A 31 -18.93 -22.02 -30.71
N MET A 32 -18.95 -22.62 -29.52
CA MET A 32 -17.80 -23.36 -28.98
C MET A 32 -16.56 -22.47 -28.78
N GLU A 33 -16.77 -21.17 -28.55
CA GLU A 33 -15.72 -20.15 -28.35
C GLU A 33 -14.74 -20.53 -27.24
N SER A 34 -15.25 -21.22 -26.21
CA SER A 34 -14.47 -21.70 -25.09
C SER A 34 -13.36 -22.70 -25.45
N LEU A 35 -13.42 -23.31 -26.64
CA LEU A 35 -12.41 -24.26 -27.10
C LEU A 35 -11.41 -23.62 -28.09
N ASN A 36 -11.63 -22.36 -28.52
CA ASN A 36 -10.86 -21.70 -29.58
C ASN A 36 -10.64 -22.61 -30.81
N LEU A 37 -11.66 -23.39 -31.17
CA LEU A 37 -11.57 -24.29 -32.32
C LEU A 37 -11.76 -23.54 -33.62
N ASN A 38 -12.60 -22.50 -33.62
CA ASN A 38 -12.95 -21.76 -34.82
C ASN A 38 -11.91 -20.69 -35.18
N SER A 39 -11.80 -20.43 -36.48
CA SER A 39 -10.84 -19.54 -37.11
C SER A 39 -11.52 -18.74 -38.23
N SER A 40 -10.76 -17.95 -38.98
CA SER A 40 -11.28 -17.26 -40.17
C SER A 40 -11.44 -18.15 -41.41
N TYR A 41 -11.18 -19.46 -41.25
CA TYR A 41 -11.19 -20.48 -42.30
C TYR A 41 -12.30 -21.52 -42.04
N ASP A 42 -12.30 -22.65 -42.73
CA ASP A 42 -13.25 -23.74 -42.47
C ASP A 42 -12.75 -24.61 -41.31
N ASP A 43 -13.62 -24.81 -40.32
CA ASP A 43 -13.40 -25.61 -39.13
C ASP A 43 -14.55 -26.60 -38.96
N PHE A 44 -14.23 -27.90 -39.00
CA PHE A 44 -15.26 -28.93 -39.04
C PHE A 44 -14.86 -30.29 -38.47
N ALA A 45 -15.82 -31.21 -38.44
CA ALA A 45 -15.64 -32.59 -38.02
C ALA A 45 -15.00 -32.76 -36.62
N VAL A 46 -15.53 -32.06 -35.61
CA VAL A 46 -15.05 -32.20 -34.23
C VAL A 46 -15.35 -33.59 -33.66
N ILE A 47 -14.35 -34.20 -33.04
CA ILE A 47 -14.45 -35.47 -32.32
C ILE A 47 -13.80 -35.31 -30.95
N PHE A 48 -14.55 -35.61 -29.90
CA PHE A 48 -14.05 -35.60 -28.53
C PHE A 48 -13.51 -36.97 -28.14
N THR A 49 -12.31 -37.00 -27.56
CA THR A 49 -11.69 -38.21 -26.98
C THR A 49 -11.81 -38.24 -25.45
N SER A 50 -12.03 -37.08 -24.84
CA SER A 50 -12.46 -36.91 -23.45
C SER A 50 -13.23 -35.60 -23.31
N ASP A 51 -13.68 -35.27 -22.10
CA ASP A 51 -14.32 -33.99 -21.79
C ASP A 51 -13.41 -32.76 -22.04
N SER A 52 -12.09 -32.96 -22.22
CA SER A 52 -11.10 -31.89 -22.35
C SER A 52 -10.14 -32.06 -23.53
N THR A 53 -10.31 -33.09 -24.37
CA THR A 53 -9.40 -33.34 -25.50
C THR A 53 -10.16 -33.86 -26.71
N GLY A 54 -9.67 -33.54 -27.90
CA GLY A 54 -10.24 -34.06 -29.12
C GLY A 54 -9.48 -33.64 -30.36
N TYR A 55 -10.11 -33.90 -31.50
CA TYR A 55 -9.60 -33.56 -32.82
C TYR A 55 -10.67 -32.82 -33.61
N PHE A 56 -10.24 -32.05 -34.60
CA PHE A 56 -11.11 -31.42 -35.59
C PHE A 56 -10.30 -31.19 -36.87
N SER A 57 -10.98 -30.97 -37.99
CA SER A 57 -10.36 -30.67 -39.27
C SER A 57 -10.43 -29.18 -39.55
N SER A 58 -9.39 -28.64 -40.18
CA SER A 58 -9.36 -27.24 -40.60
C SER A 58 -8.43 -26.99 -41.77
N ASN A 59 -8.79 -26.03 -42.62
CA ASN A 59 -7.92 -25.49 -43.68
C ASN A 59 -7.22 -24.18 -43.29
N ARG A 60 -7.08 -23.93 -41.98
CA ARG A 60 -6.35 -22.78 -41.45
C ARG A 60 -4.91 -22.68 -41.94
N SER A 61 -4.42 -21.45 -42.05
CA SER A 61 -3.03 -21.16 -42.39
C SER A 61 -2.03 -21.81 -41.42
N GLY A 62 -0.93 -22.38 -41.95
CA GLY A 62 0.11 -23.06 -41.16
C GLY A 62 -0.03 -24.58 -41.12
N GLY A 63 -1.05 -25.12 -41.80
CA GLY A 63 -1.22 -26.54 -42.08
C GLY A 63 -0.16 -27.14 -43.03
N LYS A 64 -0.16 -28.46 -43.15
CA LYS A 64 0.66 -29.23 -44.09
C LYS A 64 -0.13 -29.67 -45.34
N GLY A 65 -1.44 -29.47 -45.38
CA GLY A 65 -2.34 -29.88 -46.46
C GLY A 65 -3.47 -28.87 -46.72
N ALA A 66 -4.52 -29.32 -47.42
CA ALA A 66 -5.73 -28.53 -47.64
C ALA A 66 -6.57 -28.53 -46.35
N ASP A 67 -7.16 -29.67 -45.99
CA ASP A 67 -7.79 -29.88 -44.68
C ASP A 67 -6.86 -30.74 -43.81
N ASP A 68 -6.37 -30.18 -42.72
CA ASP A 68 -5.51 -30.89 -41.76
C ASP A 68 -6.28 -31.24 -40.49
N VAL A 69 -5.89 -32.35 -39.86
CA VAL A 69 -6.43 -32.76 -38.56
C VAL A 69 -5.62 -32.10 -37.44
N TYR A 70 -6.29 -31.29 -36.64
CA TYR A 70 -5.75 -30.62 -35.46
C TYR A 70 -6.21 -31.32 -34.19
N SER A 71 -5.32 -31.43 -33.20
CA SER A 71 -5.70 -31.83 -31.84
C SER A 71 -5.94 -30.59 -30.98
N PHE A 72 -6.98 -30.62 -30.15
CA PHE A 72 -7.18 -29.61 -29.11
C PHE A 72 -7.10 -30.24 -27.72
N LYS A 73 -6.64 -29.43 -26.77
CA LYS A 73 -6.71 -29.70 -25.35
C LYS A 73 -7.31 -28.50 -24.65
N PHE A 74 -8.51 -28.67 -24.14
CA PHE A 74 -9.21 -27.70 -23.31
C PHE A 74 -8.34 -27.32 -22.12
N ARG A 75 -8.02 -26.04 -22.01
CA ARG A 75 -7.49 -25.43 -20.79
C ARG A 75 -8.70 -24.89 -20.05
N ASN A 76 -8.95 -25.40 -18.85
CA ASN A 76 -10.17 -25.26 -18.04
C ASN A 76 -10.80 -23.83 -18.10
N LEU A 77 -11.71 -23.55 -19.04
CA LEU A 77 -12.46 -22.29 -19.08
C LEU A 77 -13.79 -22.46 -18.34
N SER A 78 -13.76 -22.33 -17.01
CA SER A 78 -14.95 -22.55 -16.16
C SER A 78 -15.27 -21.35 -15.26
N MET A 79 -14.61 -20.22 -15.44
CA MET A 79 -14.84 -19.02 -14.63
C MET A 79 -15.89 -18.12 -15.28
N LYS A 80 -16.77 -17.54 -14.46
CA LYS A 80 -17.76 -16.53 -14.81
C LYS A 80 -17.51 -15.29 -13.97
N ILE A 81 -17.69 -14.11 -14.57
CA ILE A 81 -17.69 -12.82 -13.89
C ILE A 81 -19.04 -12.16 -14.11
N ASP A 82 -19.78 -11.89 -13.04
CA ASP A 82 -21.14 -11.34 -13.08
C ASP A 82 -21.44 -10.46 -11.87
N GLY A 83 -22.42 -9.58 -12.02
CA GLY A 83 -23.01 -8.80 -10.94
C GLY A 83 -23.93 -7.70 -11.45
N LYS A 84 -24.34 -6.80 -10.56
CA LYS A 84 -25.31 -5.73 -10.77
C LYS A 84 -24.67 -4.36 -10.60
N ILE A 85 -24.63 -3.52 -11.62
CA ILE A 85 -24.16 -2.14 -11.49
C ILE A 85 -25.27 -1.26 -10.93
N LEU A 86 -24.93 -0.43 -9.94
CA LEU A 86 -25.82 0.50 -9.24
C LEU A 86 -25.28 1.92 -9.33
N LEU A 87 -26.16 2.90 -9.49
CA LEU A 87 -25.81 4.32 -9.52
C LEU A 87 -25.63 4.92 -8.12
N THR A 88 -26.14 4.25 -7.09
CA THR A 88 -26.00 4.60 -5.67
C THR A 88 -25.88 3.34 -4.82
N GLU A 89 -25.74 3.49 -3.50
CA GLU A 89 -25.71 2.37 -2.55
C GLU A 89 -27.07 1.67 -2.39
N ASN A 90 -28.12 2.25 -2.97
CA ASN A 90 -29.43 1.62 -2.99
C ASN A 90 -29.43 0.47 -4.02
N ILE A 91 -29.64 -0.77 -3.55
CA ILE A 91 -29.73 -1.96 -4.41
C ILE A 91 -30.85 -1.87 -5.46
N ASN A 92 -31.79 -0.95 -5.27
CA ASN A 92 -32.90 -0.67 -6.16
C ASN A 92 -32.63 0.49 -7.14
N ASP A 93 -31.40 1.01 -7.19
CA ASP A 93 -30.97 2.06 -8.11
C ASP A 93 -29.95 1.54 -9.15
N PRO A 94 -30.38 0.66 -10.08
CA PRO A 94 -29.49 0.04 -11.06
C PRO A 94 -29.06 1.00 -12.18
N ALA A 95 -27.83 0.83 -12.64
CA ALA A 95 -27.36 1.42 -13.88
C ALA A 95 -27.82 0.55 -15.06
N LYS A 96 -28.84 1.00 -15.78
CA LYS A 96 -29.54 0.22 -16.82
C LYS A 96 -28.95 0.48 -18.20
N ASN A 97 -28.84 -0.55 -19.04
CA ASN A 97 -28.38 -0.43 -20.44
C ASN A 97 -27.01 0.24 -20.59
N VAL A 98 -26.14 0.07 -19.59
CA VAL A 98 -24.79 0.59 -19.58
C VAL A 98 -23.85 -0.46 -20.15
N LYS A 99 -22.91 -0.03 -20.99
CA LYS A 99 -21.91 -0.93 -21.56
C LYS A 99 -20.82 -1.28 -20.53
N VAL A 100 -20.45 -2.55 -20.49
CA VAL A 100 -19.44 -3.10 -19.59
C VAL A 100 -18.40 -3.83 -20.42
N TYR A 101 -17.11 -3.59 -20.19
CA TYR A 101 -15.99 -4.21 -20.88
C TYR A 101 -15.26 -5.19 -19.95
N LEU A 102 -14.83 -6.32 -20.49
CA LEU A 102 -13.86 -7.20 -19.88
C LEU A 102 -12.47 -6.83 -20.40
N LEU A 103 -11.49 -6.64 -19.51
CA LEU A 103 -10.09 -6.40 -19.85
C LEU A 103 -9.20 -7.54 -19.32
N ASP A 104 -8.01 -7.69 -19.90
CA ASP A 104 -6.95 -8.51 -19.31
C ASP A 104 -6.25 -7.76 -18.14
N GLY A 105 -5.33 -8.45 -17.46
CA GLY A 105 -4.54 -7.88 -16.36
C GLY A 105 -3.65 -6.69 -16.73
N ASN A 106 -3.44 -6.43 -18.02
CA ASN A 106 -2.70 -5.27 -18.53
C ASN A 106 -3.63 -4.14 -19.01
N GLY A 107 -4.94 -4.28 -18.85
CA GLY A 107 -5.94 -3.29 -19.23
C GLY A 107 -6.36 -3.32 -20.71
N LYS A 108 -5.97 -4.34 -21.49
CA LYS A 108 -6.43 -4.49 -22.87
C LYS A 108 -7.85 -5.06 -22.90
N LYS A 109 -8.75 -4.43 -23.67
CA LYS A 109 -10.12 -4.92 -23.89
C LYS A 109 -10.12 -6.30 -24.55
N LEU A 110 -10.85 -7.23 -23.94
CA LEU A 110 -11.05 -8.60 -24.38
C LEU A 110 -12.47 -8.83 -24.90
N ASP A 111 -13.46 -8.30 -24.19
CA ASP A 111 -14.88 -8.51 -24.50
C ASP A 111 -15.75 -7.36 -23.97
N SER A 112 -17.04 -7.34 -24.29
CA SER A 112 -18.02 -6.40 -23.73
C SER A 112 -19.44 -6.96 -23.69
N THR A 113 -20.23 -6.48 -22.74
CA THR A 113 -21.66 -6.78 -22.57
C THR A 113 -22.43 -5.51 -22.18
N MET A 114 -23.74 -5.59 -22.00
CA MET A 114 -24.57 -4.50 -21.49
C MET A 114 -25.28 -4.92 -20.21
N THR A 115 -25.50 -3.97 -19.30
CA THR A 115 -26.34 -4.21 -18.13
C THR A 115 -27.81 -4.31 -18.53
N ASP A 116 -28.56 -5.22 -17.89
CA ASP A 116 -30.00 -5.35 -18.10
C ASP A 116 -30.80 -4.22 -17.40
N THR A 117 -32.14 -4.28 -17.45
CA THR A 117 -33.04 -3.31 -16.79
C THR A 117 -32.92 -3.30 -15.27
N ASN A 118 -32.33 -4.34 -14.70
CA ASN A 118 -32.03 -4.48 -13.28
C ASN A 118 -30.55 -4.22 -12.99
N GLY A 119 -29.75 -3.76 -13.95
CA GLY A 119 -28.34 -3.46 -13.80
C GLY A 119 -27.40 -4.67 -13.89
N ASN A 120 -27.89 -5.88 -14.15
CA ASN A 120 -27.07 -7.10 -14.14
C ASN A 120 -26.25 -7.25 -15.43
N PHE A 121 -25.02 -7.76 -15.31
CA PHE A 121 -24.14 -8.13 -16.42
C PHE A 121 -23.45 -9.48 -16.14
N GLU A 122 -22.95 -10.12 -17.20
CA GLU A 122 -22.28 -11.41 -17.12
C GLU A 122 -21.26 -11.62 -18.25
N PHE A 123 -20.09 -12.18 -17.90
CA PHE A 123 -19.07 -12.72 -18.79
C PHE A 123 -18.83 -14.19 -18.45
N ASN A 124 -18.88 -15.05 -19.44
CA ASN A 124 -18.77 -16.51 -19.28
C ASN A 124 -17.49 -17.05 -19.92
N TYR A 125 -17.15 -18.29 -19.55
CA TYR A 125 -16.08 -19.07 -20.18
C TYR A 125 -14.68 -18.44 -20.09
N LEU A 126 -14.35 -17.88 -18.93
CA LEU A 126 -13.06 -17.23 -18.67
C LEU A 126 -12.00 -18.23 -18.18
N ASP A 127 -10.73 -17.95 -18.51
CA ASP A 127 -9.57 -18.76 -18.15
C ASP A 127 -9.18 -18.50 -16.70
N TYR A 128 -9.37 -19.48 -15.83
CA TYR A 128 -9.04 -19.39 -14.40
C TYR A 128 -7.56 -19.04 -14.11
N ASN A 129 -6.64 -19.22 -15.07
CA ASN A 129 -5.23 -18.87 -14.88
C ASN A 129 -4.91 -17.43 -15.30
N LYS A 130 -5.86 -16.69 -15.86
CA LYS A 130 -5.65 -15.31 -16.32
C LYS A 130 -6.28 -14.31 -15.35
N THR A 131 -5.66 -13.14 -15.29
CA THR A 131 -6.21 -11.99 -14.57
C THR A 131 -7.11 -11.18 -15.48
N TYR A 132 -8.28 -10.80 -14.97
CA TYR A 132 -9.27 -10.01 -15.67
C TYR A 132 -9.68 -8.78 -14.86
N LEU A 133 -10.09 -7.73 -15.57
CA LEU A 133 -10.65 -6.51 -15.01
C LEU A 133 -12.01 -6.24 -15.66
N VAL A 134 -12.94 -5.63 -14.94
CA VAL A 134 -14.24 -5.22 -15.48
C VAL A 134 -14.31 -3.71 -15.54
N GLN A 135 -14.47 -3.11 -16.72
CA GLN A 135 -14.61 -1.67 -16.87
C GLN A 135 -16.06 -1.31 -17.23
N VAL A 136 -16.61 -0.25 -16.65
CA VAL A 136 -17.92 0.27 -17.04
C VAL A 136 -17.74 1.52 -17.91
N ASP A 137 -18.59 1.68 -18.91
CA ASP A 137 -18.64 2.85 -19.79
C ASP A 137 -19.21 4.04 -19.02
N ASP A 138 -18.32 4.93 -18.59
CA ASP A 138 -18.62 6.08 -17.73
C ASP A 138 -19.01 7.34 -18.48
N GLU A 139 -18.93 7.31 -19.81
CA GLU A 139 -19.53 8.33 -20.68
C GLU A 139 -21.06 8.18 -20.77
N ALA A 140 -21.62 7.09 -20.22
CA ALA A 140 -23.06 6.87 -20.21
C ALA A 140 -23.79 7.99 -19.40
N PRO A 141 -24.89 8.55 -19.92
CA PRO A 141 -25.62 9.66 -19.28
C PRO A 141 -26.00 9.40 -17.81
N GLU A 142 -26.22 8.15 -17.44
CA GLU A 142 -26.58 7.67 -16.11
C GLU A 142 -25.53 8.00 -15.04
N PHE A 143 -24.26 8.16 -15.41
CA PHE A 143 -23.16 8.47 -14.48
C PHE A 143 -22.81 9.96 -14.43
N LYS A 144 -23.49 10.82 -15.19
CA LYS A 144 -23.19 12.25 -15.24
C LYS A 144 -23.35 12.90 -13.84
N GLY A 145 -22.26 13.45 -13.32
CA GLY A 145 -22.22 14.07 -11.99
C GLY A 145 -22.09 13.10 -10.81
N LYS A 146 -21.86 11.81 -11.08
CA LYS A 146 -21.58 10.80 -10.04
C LYS A 146 -20.07 10.68 -9.83
N ALA A 147 -19.65 10.79 -8.56
CA ALA A 147 -18.25 10.57 -8.17
C ALA A 147 -17.88 9.07 -8.15
N ARG A 148 -18.86 8.20 -7.89
CA ARG A 148 -18.71 6.74 -7.79
C ARG A 148 -20.05 6.06 -8.09
N PHE A 149 -19.96 4.79 -8.47
CA PHE A 149 -21.07 3.87 -8.65
C PHE A 149 -20.65 2.48 -8.11
N TYR A 150 -21.58 1.54 -8.01
CA TYR A 150 -21.37 0.35 -7.20
C TYR A 150 -21.64 -0.91 -8.00
N MET A 151 -21.03 -2.02 -7.63
CA MET A 151 -21.38 -3.34 -8.12
C MET A 151 -21.92 -4.15 -6.96
N ALA A 152 -23.07 -4.79 -7.15
CA ALA A 152 -23.70 -5.66 -6.19
C ALA A 152 -23.81 -7.09 -6.72
N LYS A 153 -23.88 -8.05 -5.80
CA LYS A 153 -24.17 -9.45 -6.08
C LYS A 153 -24.97 -10.01 -4.90
N ASP A 154 -25.99 -10.81 -5.21
CA ASP A 154 -26.90 -11.39 -4.21
C ASP A 154 -27.50 -10.35 -3.24
N GLY A 155 -27.88 -9.18 -3.77
CA GLY A 155 -28.50 -8.09 -3.01
C GLY A 155 -27.54 -7.29 -2.12
N LYS A 156 -26.23 -7.53 -2.22
CA LYS A 156 -25.21 -6.82 -1.43
C LYS A 156 -24.23 -6.11 -2.33
N ILE A 157 -23.82 -4.91 -1.96
CA ILE A 157 -22.73 -4.21 -2.64
C ILE A 157 -21.44 -5.00 -2.39
N ILE A 158 -20.80 -5.39 -3.48
CA ILE A 158 -19.54 -6.14 -3.48
C ILE A 158 -18.36 -5.31 -3.97
N ARG A 159 -18.58 -4.23 -4.75
CA ARG A 159 -17.52 -3.32 -5.20
C ARG A 159 -18.01 -1.88 -5.35
N VAL A 160 -17.08 -0.93 -5.34
CA VAL A 160 -17.28 0.48 -5.71
C VAL A 160 -16.40 0.80 -6.92
N SER A 161 -16.87 1.66 -7.81
CA SER A 161 -16.18 1.98 -9.05
C SER A 161 -14.97 2.87 -8.75
N LYS A 162 -13.87 2.61 -9.46
CA LYS A 162 -12.59 3.31 -9.34
C LYS A 162 -12.23 3.95 -10.67
N LYS A 163 -11.79 5.22 -10.71
CA LYS A 163 -11.25 5.86 -11.92
C LYS A 163 -9.80 5.38 -12.18
N MET A 164 -9.38 5.22 -13.42
CA MET A 164 -8.04 4.74 -13.77
C MET A 164 -7.51 5.56 -14.94
N ASN A 165 -6.60 6.51 -14.65
CA ASN A 165 -6.20 7.61 -15.54
C ASN A 165 -7.39 8.45 -16.04
N ASP A 166 -7.16 9.40 -16.95
CA ASP A 166 -8.17 10.32 -17.50
C ASP A 166 -9.33 9.56 -18.18
N GLU A 167 -10.36 9.16 -17.42
CA GLU A 167 -11.72 8.74 -17.85
C GLU A 167 -12.03 7.22 -18.00
N LYS A 168 -11.65 6.34 -17.05
CA LYS A 168 -12.13 4.93 -17.09
C LYS A 168 -12.40 4.32 -15.72
N PHE A 169 -13.57 3.73 -15.51
CA PHE A 169 -13.89 3.06 -14.24
C PHE A 169 -13.68 1.53 -14.25
N VAL A 170 -12.90 0.95 -13.32
CA VAL A 170 -12.55 -0.49 -13.31
C VAL A 170 -12.85 -1.18 -11.95
N PHE A 171 -13.52 -2.33 -11.98
CA PHE A 171 -13.73 -3.25 -10.86
C PHE A 171 -12.76 -4.45 -10.93
N LYS A 172 -12.10 -4.75 -9.81
CA LYS A 172 -11.18 -5.90 -9.65
C LYS A 172 -11.89 -7.09 -9.01
N MET A 173 -11.67 -8.31 -9.51
CA MET A 173 -12.00 -9.56 -8.80
C MET A 173 -10.71 -10.28 -8.38
N LEU A 174 -10.73 -10.84 -7.16
CA LEU A 174 -9.77 -11.80 -6.60
C LEU A 174 -10.55 -12.77 -5.68
N PRO A 175 -10.03 -14.00 -5.43
CA PRO A 175 -10.66 -15.28 -5.72
C PRO A 175 -11.83 -15.66 -4.81
N TYR A 176 -12.55 -16.70 -5.23
CA TYR A 176 -13.69 -17.32 -4.57
C TYR A 176 -13.45 -17.59 -3.06
N GLU A 177 -14.48 -17.25 -2.29
CA GLU A 177 -14.71 -17.44 -0.84
C GLU A 177 -14.25 -16.38 0.16
N LYS A 178 -15.29 -15.88 0.86
CA LYS A 178 -15.37 -15.00 2.03
C LYS A 178 -14.71 -13.62 1.84
N TYR A 179 -14.91 -12.74 2.82
CA TYR A 179 -14.17 -11.48 3.06
C TYR A 179 -14.67 -10.22 2.34
N GLN A 180 -15.12 -9.16 3.05
CA GLN A 180 -14.52 -8.24 4.05
C GLN A 180 -13.75 -7.05 3.42
N ILE A 181 -14.41 -5.89 3.40
CA ILE A 181 -14.01 -4.50 3.72
C ILE A 181 -12.78 -3.86 3.02
N GLN A 182 -11.88 -4.61 2.37
CA GLN A 182 -10.58 -4.06 1.90
C GLN A 182 -10.62 -3.30 0.57
N ASP A 183 -11.72 -3.38 -0.19
CA ASP A 183 -11.85 -2.70 -1.49
C ASP A 183 -12.12 -1.19 -1.38
N LEU A 184 -12.13 -0.61 -0.17
CA LEU A 184 -12.34 0.84 0.06
C LEU A 184 -11.07 1.69 -0.05
N LYS A 185 -9.88 1.09 0.04
CA LYS A 185 -8.62 1.83 0.24
C LYS A 185 -7.86 2.11 -1.06
N GLY A 186 -8.50 2.58 -2.14
CA GLY A 186 -7.77 2.62 -3.41
C GLY A 186 -8.29 3.49 -4.54
N ASP A 187 -8.32 4.81 -4.35
CA ASP A 187 -7.82 5.77 -5.37
C ASP A 187 -7.63 7.21 -4.87
N GLY A 188 -7.76 7.50 -3.57
CA GLY A 188 -7.50 8.86 -3.12
C GLY A 188 -6.03 9.26 -3.37
N ASP A 189 -5.85 10.45 -3.93
CA ASP A 189 -4.53 11.03 -4.16
C ASP A 189 -3.91 11.57 -2.87
N LEU A 190 -4.69 11.66 -1.78
CA LEU A 190 -4.25 12.22 -0.52
C LEU A 190 -3.88 11.12 0.47
N ASN A 191 -2.58 11.05 0.78
CA ASN A 191 -2.12 10.39 2.01
C ASN A 191 -2.02 11.46 3.10
N LEU A 192 -2.63 11.21 4.25
CA LEU A 192 -2.54 12.08 5.42
C LEU A 192 -1.68 11.43 6.50
N SER A 193 -0.83 12.23 7.11
CA SER A 193 -0.05 11.80 8.26
C SER A 193 0.09 12.91 9.29
N GLY A 194 0.26 12.49 10.53
CA GLY A 194 0.54 13.39 11.63
C GLY A 194 0.89 12.62 12.88
N ASN A 195 1.15 13.35 13.96
CA ASN A 195 1.36 12.77 15.28
C ASN A 195 0.36 13.34 16.27
N PHE A 196 -0.24 12.47 17.08
CA PHE A 196 -1.01 12.87 18.25
C PHE A 196 -0.15 12.83 19.50
N LEU A 197 -0.09 13.96 20.19
CA LEU A 197 0.72 14.16 21.38
C LEU A 197 -0.16 14.65 22.54
N ILE A 198 0.20 14.27 23.76
CA ILE A 198 -0.32 14.82 25.00
C ILE A 198 0.54 16.02 25.38
N ALA A 199 -0.07 17.18 25.59
CA ALA A 199 0.62 18.40 25.96
C ALA A 199 1.19 18.32 27.38
N GLY A 200 2.41 18.83 27.58
CA GLY A 200 3.08 18.86 28.87
C GLY A 200 4.39 19.66 28.82
N LYS A 201 5.21 19.54 29.88
CA LYS A 201 6.59 20.07 29.88
C LYS A 201 7.44 19.43 28.77
N THR A 202 7.20 18.16 28.53
CA THR A 202 7.70 17.38 27.39
C THR A 202 6.44 16.77 26.77
N SER A 203 6.20 16.98 25.49
CA SER A 203 5.07 16.35 24.83
C SER A 203 5.27 14.84 24.80
N LEU A 204 4.22 14.09 25.17
CA LEU A 204 4.26 12.62 25.18
C LEU A 204 3.42 12.07 24.03
N PRO A 205 3.87 11.04 23.29
CA PRO A 205 3.12 10.46 22.20
C PRO A 205 1.89 9.74 22.72
N LEU A 206 0.77 9.94 22.02
CA LEU A 206 -0.41 9.13 22.21
C LEU A 206 -0.24 7.84 21.40
N LYS A 207 0.44 6.86 21.98
CA LYS A 207 0.85 5.61 21.31
C LYS A 207 -0.16 4.48 21.44
N ASN A 208 -0.16 3.56 20.48
CA ASN A 208 -1.00 2.35 20.44
C ASN A 208 -2.51 2.65 20.54
N VAL A 209 -2.94 3.80 20.03
CA VAL A 209 -4.34 4.22 19.98
C VAL A 209 -4.85 4.03 18.57
N LYS A 210 -6.01 3.38 18.42
CA LYS A 210 -6.69 3.28 17.14
C LYS A 210 -7.41 4.58 16.82
N ILE A 211 -7.11 5.10 15.64
CA ILE A 211 -7.69 6.29 15.04
C ILE A 211 -8.51 5.84 13.85
N ILE A 212 -9.66 6.49 13.67
CA ILE A 212 -10.64 6.20 12.64
C ILE A 212 -10.82 7.46 11.81
N VAL A 213 -10.71 7.34 10.49
CA VAL A 213 -11.15 8.38 9.56
C VAL A 213 -12.48 7.96 8.95
N LYS A 214 -13.48 8.84 9.04
CA LYS A 214 -14.84 8.59 8.56
C LYS A 214 -15.40 9.78 7.79
N THR A 215 -16.41 9.55 6.97
CA THR A 215 -17.19 10.60 6.32
C THR A 215 -18.05 11.36 7.35
N PRO A 216 -18.57 12.56 7.02
CA PRO A 216 -19.55 13.25 7.86
C PRO A 216 -20.85 12.46 8.10
N SER A 217 -21.21 11.53 7.19
CA SER A 217 -22.33 10.60 7.36
C SER A 217 -22.05 9.48 8.37
N GLY A 218 -20.78 9.29 8.77
CA GLY A 218 -20.36 8.31 9.76
C GLY A 218 -19.72 7.04 9.19
N ASP A 219 -19.53 6.96 7.87
CA ASP A 219 -18.97 5.78 7.22
C ASP A 219 -17.46 5.72 7.45
N ILE A 220 -16.97 4.62 8.02
CA ILE A 220 -15.55 4.41 8.28
C ILE A 220 -14.82 4.18 6.95
N ILE A 221 -13.87 5.05 6.63
CA ILE A 221 -13.05 4.99 5.42
C ILE A 221 -11.79 4.18 5.69
N ASP A 222 -11.07 4.50 6.77
CA ASP A 222 -9.87 3.79 7.18
C ASP A 222 -9.65 3.86 8.69
N THR A 223 -8.81 2.98 9.20
CA THR A 223 -8.34 2.96 10.58
C THR A 223 -6.83 2.80 10.62
N ALA A 224 -6.17 3.52 11.50
CA ALA A 224 -4.73 3.43 11.76
C ALA A 224 -4.49 3.31 13.27
N THR A 225 -3.42 2.64 13.66
CA THR A 225 -2.98 2.61 15.06
C THR A 225 -1.73 3.48 15.20
N THR A 226 -1.71 4.36 16.19
CA THR A 226 -0.56 5.22 16.41
C THR A 226 0.66 4.40 16.83
N ASN A 227 1.82 4.74 16.28
CA ASN A 227 3.09 4.10 16.66
C ASN A 227 3.63 4.66 18.00
N GLU A 228 4.85 4.24 18.38
CA GLU A 228 5.50 4.67 19.63
C GLU A 228 5.81 6.17 19.71
N PHE A 229 5.74 6.91 18.59
CA PHE A 229 5.86 8.37 18.53
C PHE A 229 4.50 9.08 18.33
N GLY A 230 3.39 8.34 18.42
CA GLY A 230 2.05 8.88 18.23
C GLY A 230 1.71 9.13 16.76
N ALA A 231 2.56 8.68 15.83
CA ALA A 231 2.39 8.91 14.40
C ALA A 231 1.33 7.99 13.81
N PHE A 232 0.56 8.50 12.86
CA PHE A 232 -0.42 7.75 12.10
C PHE A 232 -0.33 8.08 10.61
N VAL A 233 -0.89 7.19 9.78
CA VAL A 233 -1.02 7.38 8.34
C VAL A 233 -2.41 6.92 7.91
N PHE A 234 -3.12 7.78 7.19
CA PHE A 234 -4.27 7.40 6.38
C PHE A 234 -3.90 7.52 4.91
N ARG A 235 -4.43 6.60 4.10
CA ARG A 235 -4.09 6.52 2.69
C ARG A 235 -5.34 6.51 1.85
N TYR A 236 -5.17 6.91 0.60
CA TYR A 236 -6.22 6.84 -0.41
C TYR A 236 -7.48 7.60 -0.01
N LEU A 237 -7.29 8.78 0.59
CA LEU A 237 -8.37 9.73 0.85
C LEU A 237 -8.60 10.60 -0.38
N ASP A 238 -9.84 10.81 -0.78
CA ASP A 238 -10.23 11.74 -1.83
C ASP A 238 -9.96 13.19 -1.40
N TYR A 239 -9.22 13.96 -2.20
CA TYR A 239 -8.88 15.35 -1.86
C TYR A 239 -10.12 16.27 -1.76
N ASP A 240 -11.21 15.88 -2.44
CA ASP A 240 -12.43 16.67 -2.58
C ASP A 240 -13.55 16.29 -1.59
N GLN A 241 -13.23 15.58 -0.52
CA GLN A 241 -14.19 15.21 0.51
C GLN A 241 -13.84 15.79 1.89
N ASN A 242 -14.87 15.92 2.71
CA ASN A 242 -14.70 16.24 4.12
C ASN A 242 -14.51 14.96 4.92
N TYR A 243 -13.68 15.03 5.96
CA TYR A 243 -13.40 13.89 6.84
C TYR A 243 -13.56 14.25 8.30
N ILE A 244 -13.92 13.25 9.10
CA ILE A 244 -13.87 13.31 10.55
C ILE A 244 -12.83 12.29 11.00
N ILE A 245 -11.77 12.75 11.65
CA ILE A 245 -10.81 11.91 12.35
C ILE A 245 -11.24 11.81 13.82
N THR A 246 -11.42 10.59 14.32
CA THR A 246 -11.81 10.28 15.70
C THR A 246 -10.93 9.18 16.28
N PHE A 247 -11.00 8.95 17.59
CA PHE A 247 -10.36 7.82 18.26
C PHE A 247 -11.37 6.71 18.51
N ASP A 248 -10.88 5.47 18.60
CA ASP A 248 -11.66 4.39 19.20
C ASP A 248 -11.73 4.63 20.72
N GLU A 249 -12.93 4.91 21.24
CA GLU A 249 -13.13 5.32 22.64
C GLU A 249 -12.68 4.25 23.66
N GLN A 250 -12.58 2.99 23.23
CA GLN A 250 -12.10 1.89 24.07
C GLN A 250 -10.58 1.91 24.28
N ASP A 251 -9.83 2.56 23.38
CA ASP A 251 -8.36 2.56 23.37
C ASP A 251 -7.75 3.78 24.07
N ILE A 252 -8.57 4.76 24.47
CA ILE A 252 -8.11 5.96 25.18
C ILE A 252 -8.62 5.96 26.62
N SER A 253 -7.67 5.92 27.56
CA SER A 253 -7.90 6.19 28.99
C SER A 253 -7.07 7.40 29.42
N LEU A 254 -7.56 8.61 29.16
CA LEU A 254 -6.93 9.86 29.58
C LEU A 254 -7.78 10.60 30.62
N PRO A 255 -7.16 11.37 31.53
CA PRO A 255 -7.92 12.24 32.43
C PRO A 255 -8.75 13.29 31.64
N PRO A 256 -10.00 13.59 32.06
CA PRO A 256 -10.76 14.71 31.49
C PRO A 256 -9.96 16.02 31.60
N GLY A 257 -10.01 16.86 30.56
CA GLY A 257 -9.25 18.11 30.50
C GLY A 257 -7.84 17.97 29.92
N THR A 258 -7.39 16.75 29.59
CA THR A 258 -6.08 16.53 28.97
C THR A 258 -5.99 17.25 27.63
N LYS A 259 -4.99 18.11 27.45
CA LYS A 259 -4.75 18.83 26.19
C LYS A 259 -4.00 17.93 25.22
N LEU A 260 -4.59 17.67 24.07
CA LEU A 260 -4.05 16.84 22.99
C LEU A 260 -3.71 17.71 21.78
N ILE A 261 -2.59 17.41 21.14
CA ILE A 261 -2.00 18.20 20.06
C ILE A 261 -1.87 17.30 18.83
N LEU A 262 -2.44 17.73 17.71
CA LEU A 262 -2.17 17.18 16.38
C LEU A 262 -1.04 17.97 15.73
N THR A 263 -0.05 17.25 15.23
CA THR A 263 1.12 17.80 14.53
C THR A 263 1.29 17.16 13.17
N ASN A 264 1.96 17.82 12.23
CA ASN A 264 2.41 17.15 11.02
C ASN A 264 3.70 16.32 11.25
N LYS A 265 4.21 15.65 10.20
CA LYS A 265 5.46 14.87 10.26
C LYS A 265 6.65 15.68 10.79
N ALA A 266 6.76 16.95 10.42
CA ALA A 266 7.83 17.86 10.84
C ALA A 266 7.66 18.40 12.28
N GLY A 267 6.58 18.03 12.97
CA GLY A 267 6.28 18.48 14.33
C GLY A 267 5.58 19.85 14.39
N LYS A 268 5.23 20.49 13.27
CA LYS A 268 4.44 21.73 13.30
C LYS A 268 3.07 21.47 13.92
N GLU A 269 2.61 22.35 14.81
CA GLU A 269 1.26 22.25 15.37
C GLU A 269 0.21 22.55 14.31
N ILE A 270 -0.75 21.64 14.18
CA ILE A 270 -1.89 21.78 13.29
C ILE A 270 -3.12 22.18 14.09
N LYS A 271 -3.38 21.47 15.19
CA LYS A 271 -4.54 21.75 16.04
C LYS A 271 -4.32 21.25 17.46
N THR A 272 -4.97 21.91 18.41
CA THR A 272 -5.01 21.47 19.80
C THR A 272 -6.46 21.38 20.28
N PHE A 273 -6.75 20.36 21.07
CA PHE A 273 -8.07 20.04 21.59
C PHE A 273 -7.97 19.55 23.05
N ILE A 274 -9.10 19.60 23.76
CA ILE A 274 -9.22 19.17 25.15
C ILE A 274 -10.00 17.85 25.17
N TYR A 275 -9.40 16.81 25.70
CA TYR A 275 -10.04 15.50 25.85
C TYR A 275 -11.16 15.57 26.89
N ASN A 276 -12.33 15.03 26.54
CA ASN A 276 -13.46 14.87 27.43
C ASN A 276 -14.07 13.47 27.18
N PRO A 277 -14.10 12.56 28.16
CA PRO A 277 -14.59 11.20 27.95
C PRO A 277 -16.07 11.13 27.56
N ASN A 278 -16.85 12.19 27.81
CA ASN A 278 -18.27 12.27 27.45
C ASN A 278 -18.51 12.90 26.07
N GLN A 279 -17.45 13.31 25.37
CA GLN A 279 -17.54 13.91 24.04
C GLN A 279 -16.61 13.18 23.10
N GLU A 280 -17.19 12.65 22.03
CA GLU A 280 -16.44 12.02 20.96
C GLU A 280 -15.42 13.03 20.40
N PHE A 281 -14.14 12.66 20.37
CA PHE A 281 -13.11 13.47 19.74
C PHE A 281 -13.41 13.56 18.23
N LYS A 282 -13.48 14.77 17.69
CA LYS A 282 -13.70 15.00 16.26
C LYS A 282 -12.74 16.05 15.74
N PHE A 283 -11.93 15.65 14.79
CA PHE A 283 -11.18 16.57 13.95
C PHE A 283 -11.77 16.57 12.55
N GLU A 284 -12.52 17.63 12.25
CA GLU A 284 -13.06 17.88 10.92
C GLU A 284 -11.96 18.42 10.02
N LEU A 285 -11.73 17.72 8.91
CA LEU A 285 -10.92 18.14 7.79
C LEU A 285 -11.88 18.53 6.68
N LEU A 286 -12.00 19.84 6.45
CA LEU A 286 -12.86 20.38 5.40
C LEU A 286 -12.05 20.55 4.11
N GLN A 287 -12.66 20.26 2.96
CA GLN A 287 -12.04 20.47 1.65
C GLN A 287 -11.60 21.94 1.44
N ALA A 288 -12.30 22.90 2.07
CA ALA A 288 -11.95 24.31 2.03
C ALA A 288 -10.63 24.63 2.78
N ASP A 289 -10.23 23.82 3.75
CA ASP A 289 -9.03 24.00 4.57
C ASP A 289 -7.78 23.42 3.89
N LYS A 290 -7.54 23.84 2.63
CA LYS A 290 -6.43 23.37 1.79
C LYS A 290 -5.06 23.52 2.46
N VAL A 291 -4.88 24.54 3.31
CA VAL A 291 -3.64 24.75 4.05
C VAL A 291 -3.40 23.62 5.04
N THR A 292 -4.41 23.27 5.85
CA THR A 292 -4.34 22.18 6.85
C THR A 292 -4.10 20.84 6.18
N LEU A 293 -4.79 20.57 5.05
CA LEU A 293 -4.62 19.34 4.28
C LEU A 293 -3.19 19.22 3.75
N LYS A 294 -2.66 20.28 3.13
CA LYS A 294 -1.29 20.31 2.61
C LYS A 294 -0.22 20.14 3.70
N GLU A 295 -0.47 20.63 4.91
CA GLU A 295 0.45 20.47 6.03
C GLU A 295 0.49 19.04 6.58
N LEU A 296 -0.59 18.27 6.43
CA LEU A 296 -0.70 16.87 6.84
C LEU A 296 -0.39 15.88 5.71
N GLU A 297 -0.36 16.36 4.47
CA GLU A 297 -0.10 15.56 3.28
C GLU A 297 1.27 14.88 3.34
N LEU A 298 1.31 13.60 2.96
CA LEU A 298 2.51 12.78 2.99
C LEU A 298 2.83 12.23 1.60
N SER A 299 4.09 12.38 1.18
CA SER A 299 4.56 11.75 -0.06
C SER A 299 4.66 10.23 0.09
N ASP A 300 4.38 9.50 -0.98
CA ASP A 300 4.64 8.06 -1.07
C ASP A 300 6.10 7.68 -0.75
N ASN A 301 7.07 8.56 -1.04
CA ASN A 301 8.48 8.30 -0.76
C ASN A 301 8.78 8.29 0.74
N ASP A 302 7.95 8.95 1.53
CA ASP A 302 8.02 9.03 2.98
C ASP A 302 7.23 7.92 3.68
N LEU A 303 6.66 6.97 2.92
CA LEU A 303 5.92 5.84 3.47
C LEU A 303 6.83 4.63 3.65
N MET A 304 6.83 4.14 4.88
CA MET A 304 7.33 2.81 5.23
C MET A 304 6.14 1.89 5.47
N PHE A 305 6.32 0.61 5.18
CA PHE A 305 5.30 -0.37 5.47
C PHE A 305 5.89 -1.64 6.07
N ASN A 306 5.12 -2.24 6.97
CA ASN A 306 5.41 -3.55 7.52
C ASN A 306 4.46 -4.53 6.84
N LEU A 307 5.00 -5.47 6.09
CA LEU A 307 4.23 -6.49 5.40
C LEU A 307 4.09 -7.72 6.30
N LYS A 308 2.85 -8.02 6.69
CA LYS A 308 2.49 -9.17 7.51
C LYS A 308 1.52 -10.06 6.76
N GLY A 309 1.84 -11.34 6.68
CA GLY A 309 0.99 -12.32 6.01
C GLY A 309 1.30 -13.73 6.47
N TYR A 310 0.59 -14.70 5.93
CA TYR A 310 0.77 -16.11 6.22
C TYR A 310 1.08 -16.85 4.94
N LEU A 311 2.17 -17.62 4.95
CA LEU A 311 2.57 -18.48 3.85
C LEU A 311 1.96 -19.86 4.03
N LYS A 312 1.26 -20.34 3.00
CA LYS A 312 0.51 -21.61 3.06
C LYS A 312 0.65 -22.42 1.77
N ASP A 313 0.47 -23.73 1.87
CA ASP A 313 0.35 -24.59 0.70
C ASP A 313 -1.02 -24.43 0.00
N SER A 314 -1.22 -25.16 -1.11
CA SER A 314 -2.49 -25.14 -1.85
C SER A 314 -3.69 -25.70 -1.08
N LYS A 315 -3.48 -26.34 0.07
CA LYS A 315 -4.51 -26.89 0.97
C LYS A 315 -4.69 -26.03 2.23
N LEU A 316 -4.09 -24.84 2.27
CA LEU A 316 -4.09 -23.90 3.41
C LEU A 316 -3.35 -24.39 4.66
N ASN A 317 -2.47 -25.39 4.54
CA ASN A 317 -1.58 -25.76 5.63
C ASN A 317 -0.46 -24.72 5.76
N PRO A 318 -0.09 -24.33 7.00
CA PRO A 318 0.96 -23.35 7.24
C PRO A 318 2.33 -23.86 6.81
N LEU A 319 3.08 -23.00 6.12
CA LEU A 319 4.48 -23.26 5.75
C LEU A 319 5.39 -22.61 6.80
N SER A 320 5.74 -23.36 7.84
CA SER A 320 6.49 -22.87 9.01
C SER A 320 8.01 -22.91 8.84
N ASN A 321 8.73 -21.99 9.49
CA ASN A 321 10.19 -21.90 9.48
C ASN A 321 10.80 -21.84 8.06
N ILE A 322 10.04 -21.34 7.08
CA ILE A 322 10.49 -21.13 5.72
C ILE A 322 11.22 -19.80 5.65
N GLU A 323 12.41 -19.82 5.07
CA GLU A 323 13.20 -18.61 4.87
C GLU A 323 12.65 -17.82 3.66
N LEU A 324 12.38 -16.54 3.90
CA LEU A 324 11.99 -15.57 2.89
C LEU A 324 13.07 -14.50 2.79
N LYS A 325 13.53 -14.24 1.58
CA LYS A 325 14.51 -13.19 1.28
C LYS A 325 13.81 -12.05 0.60
N VAL A 326 14.00 -10.85 1.14
CA VAL A 326 13.54 -9.60 0.58
C VAL A 326 14.66 -9.08 -0.31
N VAL A 327 14.39 -8.90 -1.60
CA VAL A 327 15.40 -8.52 -2.59
C VAL A 327 14.98 -7.25 -3.30
N GLU A 328 15.92 -6.31 -3.44
CA GLU A 328 15.79 -5.14 -4.31
C GLU A 328 16.89 -5.20 -5.37
N GLY A 329 16.50 -5.47 -6.62
CA GLY A 329 17.45 -5.72 -7.71
C GLY A 329 18.28 -6.98 -7.46
N LYS A 330 19.53 -6.81 -7.01
CA LYS A 330 20.45 -7.91 -6.65
C LYS A 330 20.83 -7.92 -5.17
N GLU A 331 20.38 -6.94 -4.41
CA GLU A 331 20.73 -6.78 -3.00
C GLU A 331 19.67 -7.45 -2.12
N VAL A 332 20.11 -8.28 -1.17
CA VAL A 332 19.23 -8.86 -0.15
C VAL A 332 19.08 -7.84 0.98
N LEU A 333 17.90 -7.24 1.07
CA LEU A 333 17.58 -6.25 2.10
C LEU A 333 17.34 -6.91 3.46
N GLN A 334 16.65 -8.06 3.45
CA GLN A 334 16.26 -8.77 4.67
C GLN A 334 16.19 -10.27 4.42
N SER A 335 16.40 -11.07 5.46
CA SER A 335 16.09 -12.50 5.46
C SER A 335 15.33 -12.82 6.73
N ILE A 336 14.11 -13.32 6.58
CA ILE A 336 13.22 -13.65 7.70
C ILE A 336 12.81 -15.12 7.61
N LYS A 337 12.27 -15.66 8.70
CA LYS A 337 11.64 -16.99 8.70
C LYS A 337 10.20 -16.88 9.12
N THR A 338 9.34 -17.68 8.50
CA THR A 338 7.95 -17.81 8.96
C THR A 338 7.89 -18.48 10.33
N ASP A 339 6.90 -18.11 11.15
CA ASP A 339 6.65 -18.77 12.44
C ASP A 339 5.97 -20.14 12.28
N ASP A 340 5.59 -20.77 13.40
CA ASP A 340 4.92 -22.08 13.40
C ASP A 340 3.54 -22.09 12.70
N LYS A 341 2.92 -20.91 12.54
CA LYS A 341 1.65 -20.71 11.82
C LYS A 341 1.88 -20.28 10.37
N GLY A 342 3.12 -20.24 9.91
CA GLY A 342 3.49 -19.75 8.59
C GLY A 342 3.45 -18.23 8.47
N MET A 343 3.31 -17.49 9.59
CA MET A 343 3.26 -16.03 9.60
C MET A 343 4.64 -15.47 9.28
N PHE A 344 4.71 -14.55 8.32
CA PHE A 344 5.87 -13.72 8.07
C PHE A 344 5.57 -12.26 8.46
N ASN A 345 6.60 -11.56 8.93
CA ASN A 345 6.55 -10.14 9.22
C ASN A 345 7.82 -9.49 8.68
N ILE A 346 7.66 -8.66 7.68
CA ILE A 346 8.75 -7.96 7.01
C ILE A 346 8.58 -6.49 7.36
N GLU A 347 9.55 -5.95 8.09
CA GLU A 347 9.43 -4.61 8.65
C GLU A 347 10.21 -3.60 7.83
N ASN A 348 9.78 -2.34 7.90
CA ASN A 348 10.51 -1.20 7.35
C ASN A 348 10.85 -1.33 5.86
N LEU A 349 9.87 -1.71 5.03
CA LEU A 349 9.98 -1.67 3.58
C LEU A 349 9.61 -0.28 3.04
N LYS A 350 10.34 0.22 2.04
CA LYS A 350 9.99 1.47 1.35
C LYS A 350 8.85 1.22 0.36
N PHE A 351 7.84 2.06 0.37
CA PHE A 351 6.62 1.86 -0.44
C PHE A 351 6.90 1.65 -1.95
N ARG A 352 7.80 2.44 -2.53
CA ARG A 352 8.17 2.39 -3.96
C ARG A 352 9.36 1.50 -4.30
N SER A 353 9.97 0.85 -3.30
CA SER A 353 11.05 -0.09 -3.58
C SER A 353 10.46 -1.25 -4.41
N GLY A 354 11.06 -1.54 -5.56
CA GLY A 354 10.65 -2.61 -6.48
C GLY A 354 10.97 -3.99 -5.92
N VAL A 355 10.63 -4.20 -4.66
CA VAL A 355 11.02 -5.33 -3.84
C VAL A 355 10.27 -6.56 -4.28
N SER A 356 11.02 -7.62 -4.54
CA SER A 356 10.50 -8.98 -4.66
C SER A 356 10.89 -9.81 -3.47
N PHE A 357 10.12 -10.85 -3.20
CA PHE A 357 10.46 -11.82 -2.17
C PHE A 357 10.71 -13.18 -2.79
N ASP A 358 11.79 -13.82 -2.35
CA ASP A 358 12.20 -15.14 -2.79
C ASP A 358 12.03 -16.11 -1.62
N ILE A 359 11.49 -17.29 -1.91
CA ILE A 359 11.35 -18.38 -0.95
C ILE A 359 12.58 -19.29 -1.04
N ASP A 360 13.20 -19.66 0.07
CA ASP A 360 14.32 -20.62 0.03
C ASP A 360 13.83 -22.02 -0.41
N GLU A 361 14.22 -22.41 -1.62
CA GLU A 361 13.83 -23.66 -2.25
C GLU A 361 14.62 -24.88 -1.79
N LYS A 362 15.64 -24.70 -0.95
CA LYS A 362 16.36 -25.82 -0.34
C LYS A 362 15.50 -26.58 0.67
N ASP A 363 14.41 -25.99 1.14
CA ASP A 363 13.46 -26.63 2.04
C ASP A 363 12.59 -27.66 1.29
N GLU A 364 12.65 -28.92 1.70
CA GLU A 364 11.92 -30.03 1.07
C GLU A 364 10.39 -29.81 1.06
N ARG A 365 9.86 -29.04 2.02
CA ARG A 365 8.42 -28.74 2.12
C ARG A 365 7.96 -27.75 1.04
N VAL A 366 8.87 -26.91 0.54
CA VAL A 366 8.59 -25.97 -0.55
C VAL A 366 8.95 -26.58 -1.90
N LYS A 367 10.05 -27.34 -1.96
CA LYS A 367 10.62 -27.93 -3.19
C LYS A 367 9.62 -28.69 -4.06
N ASN A 368 8.65 -29.37 -3.44
CA ASN A 368 7.65 -30.19 -4.15
C ASN A 368 6.30 -29.48 -4.37
N LEU A 369 6.18 -28.20 -4.02
CA LEU A 369 4.97 -27.43 -4.24
C LEU A 369 5.02 -26.71 -5.59
N ASP A 370 3.94 -26.84 -6.37
CA ASP A 370 3.72 -26.04 -7.58
C ASP A 370 3.09 -24.68 -7.28
N VAL A 371 2.45 -24.56 -6.12
CA VAL A 371 1.64 -23.41 -5.71
C VAL A 371 1.87 -23.09 -4.25
N VAL A 372 2.09 -21.82 -3.95
CA VAL A 372 2.14 -21.27 -2.60
C VAL A 372 1.13 -20.12 -2.49
N LEU A 373 0.44 -20.02 -1.36
CA LEU A 373 -0.56 -19.01 -1.08
C LEU A 373 -0.03 -18.02 -0.03
N ILE A 374 -0.30 -16.74 -0.25
CA ILE A 374 -0.17 -15.70 0.77
C ILE A 374 -1.57 -15.37 1.26
N THR A 375 -1.79 -15.50 2.57
CA THR A 375 -3.06 -15.17 3.20
C THR A 375 -2.95 -14.09 4.27
N ASP A 376 -4.06 -13.46 4.62
CA ASP A 376 -4.15 -12.60 5.79
C ASP A 376 -4.43 -13.43 7.08
N SER A 377 -4.66 -12.75 8.20
CA SER A 377 -4.98 -13.35 9.50
C SER A 377 -6.34 -14.07 9.57
N LYS A 378 -7.22 -13.87 8.59
CA LYS A 378 -8.54 -14.51 8.51
C LYS A 378 -8.56 -15.65 7.48
N ASN A 379 -7.40 -16.08 6.96
CA ASN A 379 -7.20 -17.07 5.91
C ASN A 379 -7.67 -16.65 4.51
N ARG A 380 -7.78 -15.34 4.26
CA ARG A 380 -8.07 -14.84 2.91
C ARG A 380 -6.94 -15.11 1.97
N ILE A 381 -7.21 -15.63 0.78
CA ILE A 381 -6.15 -15.71 -0.23
C ILE A 381 -5.93 -14.30 -0.79
N ILE A 382 -4.79 -13.70 -0.44
CA ILE A 382 -4.37 -12.40 -0.96
C ILE A 382 -3.61 -12.56 -2.26
N LYS A 383 -2.74 -13.58 -2.33
CA LYS A 383 -2.01 -13.89 -3.55
C LYS A 383 -1.79 -15.38 -3.71
N ARG A 384 -1.92 -15.85 -4.95
CA ARG A 384 -1.53 -17.20 -5.37
C ARG A 384 -0.25 -17.11 -6.19
N LEU A 385 0.79 -17.80 -5.75
CA LEU A 385 2.09 -17.88 -6.39
C LEU A 385 2.17 -19.21 -7.13
N VAL A 386 2.55 -19.18 -8.40
CA VAL A 386 2.79 -20.37 -9.20
C VAL A 386 4.28 -20.48 -9.45
N ARG A 387 4.83 -21.68 -9.30
CA ARG A 387 6.24 -21.95 -9.53
C ARG A 387 6.61 -21.61 -10.99
N GLY A 388 7.63 -20.77 -11.18
CA GLY A 388 8.12 -20.39 -12.50
C GLY A 388 8.91 -21.50 -13.21
N MET A 389 9.20 -21.33 -14.50
CA MET A 389 10.00 -22.30 -15.29
C MET A 389 11.44 -22.50 -14.77
N GLY A 390 11.96 -21.53 -14.01
CA GLY A 390 13.28 -21.62 -13.34
C GLY A 390 13.25 -22.29 -11.97
N GLY A 391 12.07 -22.72 -11.47
CA GLY A 391 11.90 -23.27 -10.12
C GLY A 391 11.49 -22.23 -9.08
N GLU A 392 11.70 -20.94 -9.32
CA GLU A 392 11.51 -19.89 -8.31
C GLU A 392 10.06 -19.49 -8.03
N PHE A 393 9.80 -19.22 -6.75
CA PHE A 393 8.63 -18.47 -6.29
C PHE A 393 9.04 -17.02 -6.07
N LYS A 394 8.74 -16.19 -7.07
CA LYS A 394 8.91 -14.74 -6.95
C LYS A 394 7.61 -14.10 -6.47
N ILE A 395 7.68 -13.40 -5.35
CA ILE A 395 6.56 -12.66 -4.80
C ILE A 395 6.70 -11.21 -5.27
N GLU A 396 5.84 -10.79 -6.18
CA GLU A 396 5.68 -9.39 -6.55
C GLU A 396 4.29 -8.93 -6.13
N LEU A 397 4.18 -8.09 -5.10
CA LEU A 397 2.88 -7.61 -4.63
C LEU A 397 2.43 -6.38 -5.40
N LEU A 398 1.18 -6.41 -5.87
CA LEU A 398 0.49 -5.23 -6.39
C LEU A 398 0.19 -4.25 -5.24
N GLU A 399 0.03 -2.97 -5.55
CA GLU A 399 -0.23 -1.94 -4.52
C GLU A 399 -1.45 -2.24 -3.62
N LEU A 400 -2.52 -2.77 -4.20
CA LEU A 400 -3.70 -3.18 -3.44
C LEU A 400 -3.45 -4.39 -2.52
N GLU A 401 -2.55 -5.29 -2.94
CA GLU A 401 -2.15 -6.45 -2.14
C GLU A 401 -1.25 -6.02 -0.97
N LYS A 402 -0.34 -5.06 -1.22
CA LYS A 402 0.45 -4.40 -0.16
C LYS A 402 -0.50 -3.79 0.87
N THR A 403 -1.49 -3.01 0.45
CA THR A 403 -2.46 -2.38 1.37
C THR A 403 -3.26 -3.38 2.22
N THR A 404 -3.45 -4.60 1.70
CA THR A 404 -4.18 -5.65 2.40
C THR A 404 -3.34 -6.31 3.50
N LEU A 405 -2.05 -6.45 3.26
CA LEU A 405 -1.10 -7.15 4.12
C LEU A 405 -0.24 -6.20 4.96
N SER A 406 -0.37 -4.90 4.78
CA SER A 406 0.56 -3.93 5.34
C SER A 406 -0.05 -3.01 6.38
N GLU A 407 0.72 -2.78 7.43
CA GLU A 407 0.57 -1.61 8.30
C GLU A 407 1.51 -0.51 7.78
N TYR A 408 0.95 0.66 7.48
CA TYR A 408 1.73 1.80 6.99
C TYR A 408 2.17 2.67 8.15
N THR A 409 3.41 3.12 8.08
CA THR A 409 3.97 4.09 9.02
C THR A 409 4.67 5.20 8.25
N VAL A 410 4.80 6.34 8.91
CA VAL A 410 5.66 7.41 8.42
C VAL A 410 7.11 6.94 8.49
N ASP A 411 7.91 7.19 7.45
CA ASP A 411 9.36 7.05 7.50
C ASP A 411 9.90 8.02 8.56
N ASP A 412 10.20 7.45 9.73
CA ASP A 412 10.81 8.13 10.84
C ASP A 412 12.14 7.42 11.17
N PRO A 413 13.29 8.07 10.92
CA PRO A 413 14.62 7.52 11.21
C PRO A 413 14.78 6.98 12.64
N TRP A 414 14.03 7.51 13.59
CA TRP A 414 14.09 7.12 14.99
C TRP A 414 13.36 5.82 15.33
N LEU A 415 12.43 5.36 14.49
CA LEU A 415 11.78 4.04 14.69
C LEU A 415 12.83 2.93 14.67
N LYS A 416 13.80 3.01 13.75
CA LYS A 416 14.92 2.07 13.70
C LYS A 416 15.71 2.05 15.00
N VAL A 417 15.92 3.22 15.62
CA VAL A 417 16.66 3.34 16.89
C VAL A 417 15.90 2.73 18.06
N LEU A 418 14.58 2.89 18.10
CA LEU A 418 13.75 2.37 19.19
C LEU A 418 13.82 0.83 19.29
N HIS A 419 13.96 0.14 18.17
CA HIS A 419 14.01 -1.33 18.09
C HIS A 419 15.42 -1.92 18.20
N LEU A 420 16.46 -1.10 18.41
CA LEU A 420 17.86 -1.56 18.51
C LEU A 420 18.19 -2.42 19.74
N LYS A 421 17.21 -2.78 20.57
CA LYS A 421 17.46 -3.54 21.81
C LYS A 421 18.27 -4.83 21.61
N ASN A 422 18.36 -5.39 20.40
CA ASN A 422 19.11 -6.62 20.11
C ASN A 422 19.89 -6.68 18.79
N ALA A 423 19.95 -5.60 17.99
CA ALA A 423 20.77 -5.60 16.77
C ALA A 423 22.25 -5.58 17.18
N LYS A 424 23.08 -6.45 16.59
CA LYS A 424 24.49 -6.65 16.96
C LYS A 424 25.18 -5.30 17.23
N LYS A 425 25.67 -5.18 18.46
CA LYS A 425 26.39 -4.08 19.16
C LYS A 425 27.56 -3.39 18.44
N LYS A 426 27.56 -3.25 17.11
CA LYS A 426 28.75 -2.79 16.36
C LYS A 426 28.54 -1.68 15.33
N ASP A 427 27.31 -1.35 14.96
CA ASP A 427 27.07 -0.32 13.96
C ASP A 427 26.54 0.96 14.62
N SER A 428 27.33 2.02 14.58
CA SER A 428 26.85 3.37 14.93
C SER A 428 25.75 3.78 13.96
N ILE A 429 24.60 4.23 14.47
CA ILE A 429 23.48 4.67 13.65
C ILE A 429 23.42 6.18 13.68
N THR A 430 23.80 6.81 12.57
CA THR A 430 23.59 8.24 12.38
C THR A 430 22.13 8.47 12.03
N VAL A 431 21.40 9.19 12.90
CA VAL A 431 20.04 9.62 12.61
C VAL A 431 20.06 11.08 12.16
N ILE A 432 19.80 11.28 10.88
CA ILE A 432 19.73 12.63 10.34
C ILE A 432 18.27 13.09 10.44
N GLU A 433 17.88 13.60 11.61
CA GLU A 433 16.72 14.48 11.76
C GLU A 433 17.25 15.85 12.20
N ASN A 434 16.89 16.90 11.47
CA ASN A 434 17.52 18.20 11.59
C ASN A 434 16.66 19.17 12.41
N ILE A 435 17.27 19.81 13.41
CA ILE A 435 16.72 21.03 14.00
C ILE A 435 17.29 22.22 13.23
N ASN A 436 16.43 22.98 12.56
CA ASN A 436 16.84 24.15 11.78
C ASN A 436 16.80 25.43 12.63
N TYR A 437 17.62 26.41 12.24
CA TYR A 437 17.72 27.68 12.94
C TYR A 437 17.52 28.87 12.00
N ALA A 438 16.92 29.94 12.52
CA ALA A 438 16.97 31.24 11.87
C ALA A 438 18.41 31.78 11.82
N LEU A 439 18.63 32.78 10.96
CA LEU A 439 19.92 33.44 10.87
C LEU A 439 20.34 33.99 12.24
N ASN A 440 21.59 33.71 12.63
CA ASN A 440 22.18 34.13 13.90
C ASN A 440 21.47 33.62 15.18
N GLU A 441 20.52 32.68 15.07
CA GLU A 441 19.85 32.13 16.23
C GLU A 441 20.50 30.83 16.72
N TYR A 442 20.46 30.61 18.04
CA TYR A 442 20.91 29.35 18.64
C TYR A 442 19.79 28.59 19.36
N LYS A 443 18.67 29.25 19.61
CA LYS A 443 17.48 28.62 20.17
C LYS A 443 16.68 27.99 19.05
N PHE A 444 16.10 26.83 19.32
CA PHE A 444 15.14 26.19 18.44
C PHE A 444 13.72 26.70 18.73
N ASP A 445 12.85 26.58 17.74
CA ASP A 445 11.42 26.86 17.84
C ASP A 445 10.64 25.65 18.39
N ASP A 446 9.31 25.74 18.40
CA ASP A 446 8.46 24.65 18.88
C ASP A 446 8.56 23.37 18.04
N ALA A 447 8.89 23.49 16.74
CA ALA A 447 9.13 22.33 15.89
C ALA A 447 10.42 21.61 16.30
N GLY A 448 11.52 22.36 16.48
CA GLY A 448 12.76 21.81 17.01
C GLY A 448 12.61 21.22 18.41
N ARG A 449 11.78 21.82 19.27
CA ARG A 449 11.46 21.26 20.59
C ARG A 449 10.78 19.89 20.50
N ARG A 450 9.86 19.69 19.56
CA ARG A 450 9.16 18.40 19.38
C ARG A 450 10.07 17.31 18.85
N ILE A 451 11.02 17.66 17.99
CA ILE A 451 12.10 16.74 17.59
C ILE A 451 12.89 16.32 18.83
N LEU A 452 13.28 17.25 19.69
CA LEU A 452 14.00 16.92 20.93
C LEU A 452 13.17 16.07 21.90
N ASP A 453 11.86 16.28 21.98
CA ASP A 453 10.99 15.45 22.81
C ASP A 453 11.02 13.98 22.35
N LYS A 454 11.10 13.72 21.03
CA LYS A 454 11.34 12.36 20.50
C LYS A 454 12.69 11.82 20.96
N VAL A 455 13.76 12.62 20.84
CA VAL A 455 15.12 12.22 21.29
C VAL A 455 15.13 11.87 22.78
N VAL A 456 14.48 12.67 23.63
CA VAL A 456 14.34 12.41 25.08
C VAL A 456 13.68 11.05 25.32
N GLN A 457 12.58 10.75 24.63
CA GLN A 457 11.86 9.49 24.82
C GLN A 457 12.72 8.28 24.43
N ILE A 458 13.46 8.38 23.34
CA ILE A 458 14.33 7.31 22.86
C ILE A 458 15.45 7.04 23.86
N LEU A 459 16.08 8.08 24.39
CA LEU A 459 17.15 7.96 25.37
C LEU A 459 16.65 7.49 26.73
N LYS A 460 15.42 7.85 27.13
CA LYS A 460 14.77 7.30 28.33
C LYS A 460 14.46 5.81 28.18
N ASN A 461 13.96 5.39 27.01
CA ASN A 461 13.59 3.99 26.75
C ASN A 461 14.80 3.08 26.50
N ASN A 462 15.95 3.65 26.18
CA ASN A 462 17.19 2.93 25.88
C ASN A 462 18.38 3.53 26.66
N PRO A 463 18.58 3.13 27.93
CA PRO A 463 19.62 3.69 28.80
C PRO A 463 21.06 3.52 28.28
N ASP A 464 21.31 2.54 27.43
CA ASP A 464 22.65 2.21 26.90
C ASP A 464 23.04 3.00 25.65
N LEU A 465 22.15 3.85 25.11
CA LEU A 465 22.43 4.68 23.93
C LEU A 465 23.12 5.99 24.31
N TYR A 466 24.07 6.42 23.49
CA TYR A 466 24.80 7.66 23.62
C TYR A 466 24.57 8.52 22.38
N VAL A 467 24.61 9.84 22.54
CA VAL A 467 24.32 10.78 21.45
C VAL A 467 25.42 11.81 21.30
N GLU A 468 25.92 11.93 20.09
CA GLU A 468 26.69 13.08 19.63
C GLU A 468 25.75 14.07 18.92
N ILE A 469 25.68 15.28 19.45
CA ILE A 469 24.90 16.41 18.94
C ILE A 469 25.84 17.27 18.11
N SER A 470 25.63 17.30 16.81
CA SER A 470 26.48 17.99 15.85
C SER A 470 25.76 19.20 15.29
N SER A 471 26.24 20.41 15.57
CA SER A 471 25.61 21.64 15.06
C SER A 471 26.46 22.33 14.00
N HIS A 472 25.79 22.98 13.06
CA HIS A 472 26.38 23.59 11.86
C HIS A 472 25.86 25.01 11.63
N THR A 473 26.60 25.78 10.86
CA THR A 473 26.22 27.13 10.38
C THR A 473 26.24 27.20 8.86
N ASP A 474 25.63 28.26 8.32
CA ASP A 474 25.91 28.68 6.94
C ASP A 474 27.25 29.44 6.86
N SER A 475 27.66 29.81 5.64
CA SER A 475 28.99 30.34 5.34
C SER A 475 29.09 31.87 5.36
N ARG A 476 28.12 32.58 5.96
CA ARG A 476 28.00 34.04 5.78
C ARG A 476 28.76 34.88 6.80
N ALA A 477 29.16 34.29 7.93
CA ALA A 477 29.94 34.93 8.98
C ALA A 477 31.37 34.37 8.99
N ASP A 478 32.26 34.97 9.79
CA ASP A 478 33.62 34.45 9.90
C ASP A 478 33.65 33.05 10.56
N ASP A 479 34.60 32.22 10.15
CA ASP A 479 34.74 30.83 10.59
C ASP A 479 34.73 30.67 12.13
N ASN A 480 35.38 31.60 12.85
CA ASN A 480 35.51 31.52 14.30
C ASN A 480 34.19 31.86 15.01
N TYR A 481 33.49 32.86 14.51
CA TYR A 481 32.13 33.16 14.93
C TYR A 481 31.18 31.99 14.67
N ASN A 482 31.24 31.43 13.47
CA ASN A 482 30.43 30.28 13.07
C ASN A 482 30.71 29.03 13.93
N LEU A 483 31.97 28.80 14.28
CA LEU A 483 32.36 27.74 15.21
C LEU A 483 31.79 27.96 16.61
N LYS A 484 31.85 29.18 17.14
CA LYS A 484 31.26 29.52 18.45
C LYS A 484 29.74 29.39 18.44
N LEU A 485 29.07 29.86 17.39
CA LEU A 485 27.62 29.81 17.24
C LEU A 485 27.12 28.36 17.16
N SER A 486 27.76 27.53 16.34
CA SER A 486 27.43 26.11 16.27
C SER A 486 27.67 25.40 17.61
N GLN A 487 28.78 25.66 18.31
CA GLN A 487 28.99 25.07 19.64
C GLN A 487 27.90 25.49 20.63
N LYS A 488 27.47 26.75 20.58
CA LYS A 488 26.38 27.27 21.42
C LYS A 488 25.05 26.57 21.11
N ARG A 489 24.75 26.29 19.84
CA ARG A 489 23.58 25.49 19.43
C ARG A 489 23.63 24.08 20.01
N ALA A 490 24.76 23.39 19.84
CA ALA A 490 24.93 22.02 20.34
C ALA A 490 24.80 21.96 21.86
N GLN A 491 25.39 22.93 22.57
CA GLN A 491 25.29 23.02 24.03
C GLN A 491 23.85 23.29 24.49
N PHE A 492 23.12 24.18 23.80
CA PHE A 492 21.73 24.47 24.14
C PHE A 492 20.83 23.23 24.03
N VAL A 493 21.09 22.38 23.03
CA VAL A 493 20.41 21.07 22.89
C VAL A 493 20.79 20.12 24.03
N VAL A 494 22.07 20.02 24.39
CA VAL A 494 22.50 19.20 25.54
C VAL A 494 21.83 19.66 26.84
N ASP A 495 21.77 20.97 27.09
CA ASP A 495 21.14 21.53 28.28
C ASP A 495 19.64 21.18 28.32
N TYR A 496 18.95 21.23 27.17
CA TYR A 496 17.56 20.78 27.07
C TYR A 496 17.40 19.30 27.43
N LEU A 497 18.26 18.43 26.92
CA LEU A 497 18.19 16.99 27.22
C LEU A 497 18.46 16.71 28.70
N ILE A 498 19.40 17.41 29.33
CA ILE A 498 19.69 17.29 30.77
C ILE A 498 18.49 17.77 31.60
N LEU A 499 17.85 18.88 31.23
CA LEU A 499 16.64 19.41 31.87
C LEU A 499 15.43 18.45 31.80
N ASN A 500 15.50 17.47 30.90
CA ASN A 500 14.53 16.39 30.69
C ASN A 500 15.05 15.04 31.21
N ASP A 501 15.96 15.06 32.18
CA ASP A 501 16.47 13.89 32.93
C ASP A 501 17.34 12.92 32.12
N ILE A 502 18.00 13.39 31.06
CA ILE A 502 19.02 12.60 30.36
C ILE A 502 20.39 12.81 31.01
N GLY A 503 21.08 11.72 31.35
CA GLY A 503 22.40 11.77 31.97
C GLY A 503 23.44 12.48 31.10
N LYS A 504 24.10 13.50 31.65
CA LYS A 504 25.13 14.30 30.94
C LYS A 504 26.24 13.46 30.33
N ASN A 505 26.62 12.36 30.99
CA ASN A 505 27.63 11.41 30.51
C ASN A 505 27.25 10.69 29.21
N ARG A 506 25.99 10.78 28.77
CA ARG A 506 25.48 10.16 27.54
C ARG A 506 25.49 11.12 26.34
N LEU A 507 25.89 12.37 26.54
CA LEU A 507 25.70 13.46 25.60
C LEU A 507 27.03 14.13 25.27
N LYS A 508 27.30 14.33 23.98
CA LYS A 508 28.47 15.07 23.50
C LYS A 508 28.03 16.16 22.53
N ALA A 509 28.39 17.41 22.81
CA ALA A 509 28.09 18.56 21.94
C ALA A 509 29.30 18.95 21.10
N ILE A 510 29.14 18.97 19.77
CA ILE A 510 30.18 19.37 18.82
C ILE A 510 29.65 20.45 17.88
N GLY A 511 30.27 21.64 17.92
CA GLY A 511 30.08 22.68 16.92
C GLY A 511 31.06 22.51 15.76
N TYR A 512 30.57 22.38 14.54
CA TYR A 512 31.39 22.25 13.33
C TYR A 512 31.57 23.57 12.58
N GLY A 513 30.84 24.63 12.95
CA GLY A 513 30.70 25.84 12.15
C GLY A 513 30.24 25.51 10.73
N GLU A 514 30.92 26.10 9.75
CA GLU A 514 30.68 25.90 8.32
C GLU A 514 31.53 24.79 7.68
N LYS A 515 32.24 23.98 8.47
CA LYS A 515 33.16 22.95 7.93
C LYS A 515 32.45 21.78 7.23
N LYS A 516 31.14 21.62 7.42
CA LYS A 516 30.32 20.52 6.89
C LYS A 516 29.02 21.05 6.26
N LEU A 517 29.16 21.84 5.21
CA LEU A 517 28.03 22.33 4.40
C LEU A 517 27.39 21.16 3.64
N LEU A 518 26.05 21.18 3.51
CA LEU A 518 25.28 20.19 2.74
C LEU A 518 25.16 20.55 1.27
N ASN A 519 25.52 21.78 0.89
CA ASN A 519 25.39 22.28 -0.46
C ASN A 519 26.60 23.14 -0.86
N LYS A 520 26.53 23.70 -2.07
CA LYS A 520 27.58 24.53 -2.68
C LYS A 520 27.80 25.89 -2.00
N CYS A 521 26.98 26.27 -1.02
CA CYS A 521 26.95 27.63 -0.45
C CYS A 521 28.07 27.86 0.56
N GLY A 522 29.30 27.86 0.04
CA GLY A 522 30.50 28.25 0.78
C GLY A 522 30.81 29.74 0.66
N ASN A 523 31.97 30.12 1.20
CA ASN A 523 32.40 31.52 1.26
C ASN A 523 32.44 32.15 -0.14
N ASN A 524 31.81 33.33 -0.27
CA ASN A 524 31.67 34.10 -1.50
C ASN A 524 30.91 33.40 -2.65
N VAL A 525 30.18 32.31 -2.37
CA VAL A 525 29.27 31.69 -3.34
C VAL A 525 27.88 32.32 -3.21
N PRO A 526 27.33 32.94 -4.28
CA PRO A 526 25.96 33.46 -4.24
C PRO A 526 24.96 32.32 -4.07
N CYS A 527 24.17 32.40 -3.01
CA CYS A 527 23.10 31.46 -2.70
C CYS A 527 21.86 32.18 -2.18
N THR A 528 20.70 31.54 -2.29
CA THR A 528 19.45 32.08 -1.71
C THR A 528 19.41 31.87 -0.18
N GLU A 529 18.49 32.55 0.50
CA GLU A 529 18.31 32.36 1.95
C GLU A 529 17.89 30.92 2.28
N GLU A 530 17.08 30.30 1.42
CA GLU A 530 16.63 28.92 1.56
C GLU A 530 17.79 27.94 1.43
N GLU A 531 18.70 28.17 0.47
CA GLU A 531 19.92 27.37 0.33
C GLU A 531 20.83 27.52 1.56
N HIS A 532 20.96 28.72 2.12
CA HIS A 532 21.72 28.91 3.37
C HIS A 532 21.02 28.28 4.58
N ALA A 533 19.69 28.31 4.65
CA ALA A 533 18.91 27.78 5.77
C ALA A 533 19.14 26.27 5.98
N VAL A 534 19.30 25.51 4.90
CA VAL A 534 19.61 24.07 4.95
C VAL A 534 20.90 23.78 5.75
N ASN A 535 21.88 24.67 5.73
CA ASN A 535 23.14 24.47 6.45
C ASN A 535 23.03 24.78 7.96
N ARG A 536 22.09 25.63 8.37
CA ARG A 536 21.90 26.03 9.77
C ARG A 536 21.08 24.97 10.51
N ARG A 537 21.74 23.89 10.90
CA ARG A 537 21.09 22.70 11.45
C ARG A 537 21.83 22.07 12.62
N THR A 538 21.14 21.20 13.34
CA THR A 538 21.73 20.24 14.29
C THR A 538 21.34 18.82 13.91
N GLU A 539 22.32 17.92 13.87
CA GLU A 539 22.21 16.50 13.57
C GLU A 539 22.47 15.64 14.83
N PHE A 540 21.92 14.43 14.86
CA PHE A 540 22.06 13.50 15.98
C PHE A 540 22.72 12.19 15.54
N LYS A 541 23.89 11.88 16.10
CA LYS A 541 24.54 10.60 15.85
C LYS A 541 24.38 9.70 17.07
N ILE A 542 23.64 8.60 16.91
CA ILE A 542 23.44 7.61 17.95
C ILE A 542 24.56 6.59 17.88
N VAL A 543 25.27 6.45 18.99
CA VAL A 543 26.43 5.58 19.12
C VAL A 543 26.27 4.70 20.34
N ASP A 544 26.91 3.52 20.31
CA ASP A 544 27.12 2.74 21.52
C ASP A 544 28.20 3.38 22.40
N LYS A 545 28.29 2.93 23.65
CA LYS A 545 29.26 3.41 24.63
C LYS A 545 30.72 3.34 24.13
N SER A 546 31.08 2.26 23.43
CA SER A 546 32.46 2.03 22.99
C SER A 546 32.87 2.96 21.84
N ALA A 547 31.94 3.27 20.93
CA ALA A 547 32.15 4.25 19.86
C ALA A 547 32.09 5.70 20.38
N PHE A 548 31.36 5.93 21.48
CA PHE A 548 31.28 7.24 22.14
C PHE A 548 32.57 7.61 22.89
N GLU A 549 33.18 6.65 23.59
CA GLU A 549 34.40 6.88 24.39
C GLU A 549 35.68 7.05 23.53
N ASN A 550 35.67 6.53 22.29
CA ASN A 550 36.83 6.55 21.38
C ASN A 550 36.87 7.76 20.41
N ASN A 551 35.85 8.63 20.42
CA ASN A 551 35.80 9.87 19.64
C ASN A 551 35.84 11.07 20.57
#